data_AF-A0A5N3UIA1-F1
#
_entry.id   AF-A0A5N3UIA1-F1
#
_cell.length_a   1.000
_cell.length_b   1.000
_cell.length_c   1.000
_cell.angle_alpha   90.00
_cell.angle_beta   90.00
_cell.angle_gamma   90.00
#
_symmetry.space_group_name_H-M   'P 1'
#
loop_
_entity.id
_entity.type
_entity.pdbx_description
1 polymer ?
#
loop_
_entity_poly.entity_id
_entity_poly.type
_entity_poly.pdbx_seq_one_letter_code
_entity_poly.pdbx_strand_id
1 'polypeptide(L)'
;FEKLRKQPTKALIDCENSNKALDKARLKSKDVKLAKAHQQECCQKFEQLSETAKEELINFKWKRVAAFRKNLFEMSELEIKHARNNVPLLQSCIDLFKNN
;
A
#
# COMPACT_ATOMS: atom_id res chain seq x y z
N PHE A 1 -3.95 -3.25 -2.59
CA PHE A 1 -4.01 -4.17 -1.44
C PHE A 1 -4.24 -5.63 -1.82
N GLU A 2 -5.32 -5.97 -2.50
CA GLU A 2 -5.63 -7.38 -2.81
C GLU A 2 -4.61 -8.04 -3.76
N LYS A 3 -4.18 -7.30 -4.80
CA LYS A 3 -3.11 -7.74 -5.72
C LYS A 3 -1.76 -7.95 -5.02
N LEU A 4 -1.43 -7.05 -4.08
CA LEU A 4 -0.23 -7.05 -3.23
C LEU A 4 -0.14 -8.28 -2.31
N ARG A 5 -1.29 -8.81 -1.89
CA ARG A 5 -1.37 -10.00 -1.04
C ARG A 5 -1.40 -11.29 -1.84
N LYS A 6 -2.09 -11.31 -2.98
CA LYS A 6 -2.31 -12.52 -3.79
C LYS A 6 -1.00 -13.12 -4.33
N GLN A 7 -0.05 -12.31 -4.79
CA GLN A 7 1.17 -12.83 -5.41
C GLN A 7 2.14 -13.48 -4.40
N PRO A 8 2.43 -12.86 -3.24
CA PRO A 8 3.22 -13.53 -2.19
C PRO A 8 2.55 -14.79 -1.65
N THR A 9 1.23 -14.80 -1.47
CA THR A 9 0.51 -16.00 -0.97
C THR A 9 0.60 -17.16 -1.96
N LYS A 10 0.50 -16.91 -3.26
CA LYS A 10 0.70 -17.96 -4.28
C LYS A 10 2.13 -18.51 -4.26
N ALA A 11 3.13 -17.62 -4.23
CA ALA A 11 4.54 -18.03 -4.19
C ALA A 11 4.90 -18.79 -2.89
N LEU A 12 4.25 -18.48 -1.77
CA LEU A 12 4.40 -19.24 -0.52
C LEU A 12 3.92 -20.67 -0.69
N ILE A 13 2.72 -20.86 -1.24
CA ILE A 13 2.15 -22.19 -1.51
C ILE A 13 3.09 -22.98 -2.44
N ASP A 14 3.65 -22.34 -3.46
CA ASP A 14 4.58 -22.99 -4.39
C ASP A 14 5.91 -23.39 -3.72
N CYS A 15 6.47 -22.56 -2.83
CA CYS A 15 7.67 -22.89 -2.04
C CYS A 15 7.36 -24.04 -1.05
N GLU A 16 6.20 -24.06 -0.38
CA GLU A 16 5.79 -25.18 0.48
C GLU A 16 5.61 -26.49 -0.29
N ASN A 17 4.99 -26.45 -1.46
CA ASN A 17 4.82 -27.62 -2.32
C ASN A 17 6.17 -28.14 -2.81
N SER A 18 7.08 -27.24 -3.18
CA SER A 18 8.44 -27.61 -3.62
C SER A 18 9.28 -28.20 -2.49
N ASN A 19 9.12 -27.71 -1.25
CA ASN A 19 9.73 -28.31 -0.07
C ASN A 19 9.26 -29.75 0.13
N LYS A 20 7.95 -30.00 0.09
CA LYS A 20 7.38 -31.36 0.21
C LYS A 20 7.89 -32.29 -0.91
N ALA A 21 8.04 -31.77 -2.13
CA ALA A 21 8.58 -32.53 -3.26
C ALA A 21 10.06 -32.90 -3.06
N LEU A 22 10.87 -31.98 -2.52
CA LEU A 22 12.26 -32.23 -2.17
C LEU A 22 12.39 -33.31 -1.08
N ASP A 23 11.56 -33.26 -0.04
CA ASP A 23 11.59 -34.27 1.02
C ASP A 23 11.22 -35.66 0.48
N LYS A 24 10.24 -35.73 -0.43
CA LYS A 24 9.89 -36.97 -1.13
C LYS A 24 11.02 -37.49 -2.02
N ALA A 25 11.72 -36.60 -2.72
CA ALA A 25 12.89 -36.95 -3.55
C ALA A 25 14.05 -37.47 -2.69
N ARG A 26 14.30 -36.85 -1.53
CA ARG A 26 15.30 -37.29 -0.53
C ARG A 26 15.00 -38.67 0.02
N LEU A 27 13.76 -38.93 0.43
CA LEU A 27 13.30 -40.24 0.92
C LEU A 27 13.52 -41.35 -0.12
N LYS A 28 13.31 -41.05 -1.40
CA LYS A 28 13.49 -42.00 -2.52
C LYS A 28 14.91 -42.04 -3.08
N SER A 29 15.82 -41.20 -2.57
CA SER A 29 17.18 -40.99 -3.09
C SER A 29 17.26 -40.78 -4.62
N LYS A 30 16.21 -40.19 -5.21
CA LYS A 30 16.06 -40.01 -6.66
C LYS A 30 15.75 -38.55 -6.97
N ASP A 31 16.38 -38.01 -8.02
CA ASP A 31 16.13 -36.65 -8.55
C ASP A 31 16.33 -35.50 -7.54
N VAL A 32 17.07 -35.76 -6.45
CA VAL A 32 17.29 -34.82 -5.34
C VAL A 32 17.89 -33.49 -5.80
N LYS A 33 18.83 -33.51 -6.75
CA LYS A 33 19.47 -32.30 -7.28
C LYS A 33 18.48 -31.40 -8.01
N LEU A 34 17.62 -31.99 -8.84
CA LEU A 34 16.59 -31.27 -9.59
C LEU A 34 15.53 -30.69 -8.64
N ALA A 35 15.04 -31.49 -7.70
CA ALA A 35 14.06 -31.05 -6.71
C ALA A 35 14.61 -29.92 -5.81
N LYS A 36 15.91 -29.97 -5.48
CA LYS A 36 16.58 -28.92 -4.69
C LYS A 36 16.70 -27.61 -5.48
N ALA A 37 17.06 -27.68 -6.76
CA ALA A 37 17.14 -26.50 -7.62
C ALA A 37 15.76 -25.81 -7.77
N HIS A 38 14.71 -26.60 -8.03
CA HIS A 38 13.34 -26.08 -8.12
C HIS A 38 12.86 -25.45 -6.81
N GLN A 39 13.13 -26.10 -5.67
CA GLN A 39 12.80 -25.56 -4.35
C GLN A 39 13.52 -24.23 -4.10
N GLN A 40 14.80 -24.14 -4.44
CA GLN A 40 15.56 -22.91 -4.28
C GLN A 40 14.97 -21.76 -5.12
N GLU A 41 14.58 -22.02 -6.37
CA GLU A 41 13.94 -21.03 -7.23
C GLU A 41 12.61 -20.54 -6.67
N CYS A 42 11.73 -21.45 -6.23
CA CYS A 42 10.43 -21.09 -5.66
C CYS A 42 10.58 -20.25 -4.39
N CYS A 43 11.52 -20.59 -3.52
CA CYS A 43 11.69 -19.87 -2.26
C CYS A 43 12.39 -18.51 -2.46
N GLN A 44 13.34 -18.39 -3.39
CA GLN A 44 13.90 -17.09 -3.80
C GLN A 44 12.82 -16.16 -4.37
N LYS A 45 11.93 -16.69 -5.22
CA LYS A 45 10.82 -15.93 -5.77
C LYS A 45 9.85 -15.46 -4.69
N PHE A 46 9.55 -16.31 -3.72
CA PHE A 46 8.73 -15.94 -2.57
C PHE A 46 9.37 -14.82 -1.74
N GLU A 47 10.66 -14.94 -1.42
CA GLU A 47 11.39 -13.93 -0.64
C GLU A 47 11.37 -12.56 -1.33
N GLN A 48 11.69 -12.51 -2.63
CA GLN A 48 11.66 -11.27 -3.41
C GLN A 48 10.28 -10.62 -3.43
N LEU A 49 9.23 -11.41 -3.68
CA LEU A 49 7.85 -10.92 -3.69
C LEU A 49 7.40 -10.45 -2.30
N SER A 50 7.82 -11.16 -1.24
CA SER A 50 7.49 -10.82 0.13
C SER A 50 8.14 -9.49 0.53
N GLU A 51 9.41 -9.30 0.20
CA GLU A 51 10.12 -8.07 0.53
C GLU A 51 9.55 -6.85 -0.21
N THR A 52 9.33 -7.00 -1.53
CA THR A 52 8.69 -5.96 -2.34
C THR A 52 7.31 -5.60 -1.77
N ALA A 53 6.51 -6.60 -1.36
CA ALA A 53 5.19 -6.36 -0.80
C ALA A 53 5.24 -5.63 0.56
N LYS A 54 6.25 -5.90 1.40
CA LYS A 54 6.45 -5.18 2.67
C LYS A 54 6.81 -3.72 2.42
N GLU A 55 7.76 -3.46 1.52
CA GLU A 55 8.18 -2.09 1.16
C GLU A 55 7.02 -1.27 0.59
N GLU A 56 6.25 -1.86 -0.34
CA GLU A 56 5.06 -1.23 -0.90
C GLU A 56 4.01 -0.92 0.16
N LEU A 57 3.82 -1.81 1.15
CA LEU A 57 2.88 -1.59 2.25
C LEU A 57 3.31 -0.43 3.15
N ILE A 58 4.60 -0.33 3.45
CA ILE A 58 5.17 0.78 4.22
C ILE A 58 4.97 2.08 3.44
N ASN A 59 5.40 2.12 2.17
CA ASN A 59 5.26 3.29 1.31
C ASN A 59 3.79 3.73 1.16
N PHE A 60 2.86 2.78 1.05
CA PHE A 60 1.44 3.07 1.00
C PHE A 60 0.96 3.81 2.26
N LYS A 61 1.37 3.36 3.45
CA LYS A 61 1.01 4.03 4.72
C LYS A 61 1.52 5.47 4.75
N TRP A 62 2.78 5.70 4.36
CA TRP A 62 3.37 7.03 4.29
C TRP A 62 2.64 7.94 3.31
N LYS A 63 2.39 7.47 2.08
CA LYS A 63 1.65 8.21 1.05
C LYS A 63 0.24 8.57 1.49
N ARG A 64 -0.44 7.64 2.16
CA ARG A 64 -1.79 7.88 2.70
C ARG A 64 -1.77 9.02 3.71
N VAL A 65 -0.87 8.98 4.70
CA VAL A 65 -0.75 10.03 5.73
C VAL A 65 -0.41 11.38 5.10
N ALA A 66 0.54 11.40 4.16
CA ALA A 66 0.92 12.62 3.46
C ALA A 66 -0.25 13.23 2.68
N ALA A 67 -1.03 12.40 1.97
CA ALA A 67 -2.22 12.85 1.24
C ALA A 67 -3.29 13.42 2.18
N PHE A 68 -3.60 12.73 3.29
CA PHE A 68 -4.56 13.26 4.27
C PHE A 68 -4.12 14.60 4.86
N ARG A 69 -2.84 14.71 5.24
CA ARG A 69 -2.29 15.96 5.77
C ARG A 69 -2.39 17.10 4.75
N LYS A 70 -2.02 16.84 3.49
CA LYS A 70 -2.11 17.83 2.42
C LYS A 70 -3.55 18.27 2.20
N ASN A 71 -4.47 17.32 2.05
CA ASN A 71 -5.88 17.61 1.81
C ASN A 71 -6.52 18.43 2.94
N LEU A 72 -6.23 18.09 4.20
CA LEU A 72 -6.75 18.83 5.35
C LEU A 72 -6.21 20.27 5.39
N PHE A 73 -4.91 20.43 5.13
CA PHE A 73 -4.29 21.75 5.08
C PHE A 73 -4.90 22.63 3.99
N GLU A 74 -4.98 22.10 2.76
CA GLU A 74 -5.58 22.82 1.62
C GLU A 74 -7.05 23.16 1.88
N MET A 75 -7.82 22.25 2.48
CA MET A 75 -9.21 22.49 2.85
C MET A 75 -9.35 23.61 3.88
N SER A 76 -8.55 23.58 4.95
CA SER A 76 -8.56 24.64 5.96
C SER A 76 -8.15 26.00 5.38
N GLU A 77 -7.16 26.04 4.48
CA GLU A 77 -6.78 27.28 3.81
C GLU A 77 -7.92 27.85 2.94
N LEU A 78 -8.63 26.99 2.22
CA LEU A 78 -9.78 27.38 1.42
C LEU A 78 -10.93 27.91 2.27
N GLU A 79 -11.24 27.25 3.40
CA GLU A 79 -12.27 27.69 4.34
C GLU A 79 -11.93 29.06 4.93
N ILE A 80 -10.68 29.27 5.36
CA ILE A 80 -10.21 30.58 5.87
C ILE A 80 -10.34 31.66 4.80
N LYS A 81 -9.93 31.37 3.55
CA LYS A 81 -10.06 32.31 2.44
C LYS A 81 -11.53 32.66 2.17
N HIS A 82 -12.41 31.68 2.14
CA HIS A 82 -13.84 31.89 1.93
C HIS A 82 -14.47 32.74 3.04
N ALA A 83 -14.17 32.41 4.30
CA ALA A 83 -14.64 33.19 5.45
C ALA A 83 -14.17 34.66 5.37
N ARG A 84 -12.89 34.88 5.08
CA ARG A 84 -12.32 36.23 4.93
C ARG A 84 -12.97 37.02 3.79
N ASN A 85 -13.34 36.36 2.69
CA ASN A 85 -14.00 37.00 1.55
C ASN A 85 -15.49 37.32 1.84
N ASN A 86 -16.16 36.49 2.65
CA ASN A 86 -17.58 36.68 2.98
C ASN A 86 -17.80 37.79 4.01
N VAL A 87 -16.87 37.97 4.96
CA VAL A 87 -16.97 39.03 5.98
C VAL A 87 -17.22 40.43 5.39
N PRO A 88 -16.44 40.96 4.43
CA PRO A 88 -16.68 42.29 3.87
C PRO A 88 -17.98 42.36 3.07
N LEU A 89 -18.37 41.29 2.36
CA LEU A 89 -19.63 41.23 1.64
C LEU A 89 -20.82 41.38 2.61
N LEU A 90 -20.80 40.63 3.70
CA LEU A 90 -21.82 40.70 4.74
C LEU A 90 -21.83 42.08 5.40
N GLN A 91 -20.66 42.67 5.66
CA GLN A 91 -20.54 44.01 6.21
C GLN A 91 -21.15 45.07 5.27
N SER A 92 -20.88 44.99 3.97
CA SER A 92 -21.49 45.87 2.97
C SER A 92 -23.02 45.74 2.93
N CYS A 93 -23.55 44.52 3.04
CA CYS A 93 -25.01 44.32 3.17
C CYS A 93 -25.56 44.98 4.44
N ILE A 94 -24.90 44.82 5.58
CA ILE A 94 -25.32 45.45 6.85
C ILE A 94 -25.30 46.97 6.73
N ASP A 95 -24.26 47.55 6.16
CA ASP A 95 -24.12 49.00 6.01
C ASP A 95 -25.21 49.57 5.09
N LEU A 96 -25.58 48.86 4.03
CA LEU A 96 -26.70 49.23 3.16
C LEU A 96 -28.03 49.30 3.93
N PHE A 97 -28.29 48.35 4.82
CA PHE A 97 -29.51 48.33 5.63
C PHE A 97 -29.52 49.37 6.75
N LYS A 98 -28.36 49.74 7.30
CA LYS A 98 -28.25 50.77 8.35
C LYS A 98 -28.39 52.19 7.81
N ASN A 99 -28.03 52.39 6.54
CA ASN A 99 -28.03 53.71 5.90
C ASN A 99 -29.32 53.99 5.09
N ASN A 100 -30.32 53.10 5.15
CA ASN A 100 -31.71 53.33 4.71
C ASN A 100 -32.61 53.52 5.94
#